data_AF-A0A5S9MB24-F1
#
_entry.id   AF-A0A5S9MB24-F1
#
_cell.length_a   1.000
_cell.length_b   1.000
_cell.length_c   1.000
_cell.angle_alpha   90.00
_cell.angle_beta   90.00
_cell.angle_gamma   90.00
#
_symmetry.space_group_name_H-M   'P 1'
#
loop_
_entity.id
_entity.type
_entity.pdbx_description
1 polymer ?
#
loop_
_entity_poly.entity_id
_entity_poly.type
_entity_poly.pdbx_seq_one_letter_code
_entity_poly.pdbx_strand_id
1 'polypeptide(L)'
;MHKLFTNAGLVYSGSAGDEPAATLELYEFAKTMGLEVLVAGKGKNNPFFPEANPDTCKAEADSKHMSAHMLAAFQDGTKTMAEMNLLSNATGLLPDKVGMHGVEANLENVADKLNQKQQGGVLDNFGVVEYVNGLAPGVFVIVKSDLEPVDEELRYLKVGKGPHYTLYRPFHLASLETPVTIAKAVLQHDSSIHPIGVPVSETVAVAKRDIKAGESLDGIGGYSVRGVLETHQDMKTNGHIPIGLISGKVVAKKDIKLGQFLTHDDVELDSNTTVWKLRSLQDHLFQS
;
A
#
# COMPACT_ATOMS: atom_id res chain seq x y z
N MET A 1 6.11 16.54 -1.73
CA MET A 1 6.60 16.54 -3.13
C MET A 1 5.54 17.03 -4.11
N HIS A 2 4.36 16.40 -4.22
CA HIS A 2 3.28 16.81 -5.14
C HIS A 2 3.03 18.34 -5.15
N LYS A 3 2.66 18.95 -4.02
CA LYS A 3 2.46 20.41 -3.91
C LYS A 3 3.64 21.25 -4.42
N LEU A 4 4.89 20.84 -4.19
CA LEU A 4 6.07 21.60 -4.64
C LEU A 4 6.19 21.61 -6.16
N PHE A 5 5.92 20.47 -6.80
CA PHE A 5 5.94 20.35 -8.26
C PHE A 5 4.79 21.11 -8.89
N THR A 6 3.57 20.97 -8.36
CA THR A 6 2.39 21.70 -8.84
C THR A 6 2.60 23.22 -8.77
N ASN A 7 3.15 23.72 -7.65
CA ASN A 7 3.46 25.15 -7.49
C ASN A 7 4.54 25.65 -8.47
N ALA A 8 5.40 24.76 -8.96
CA ALA A 8 6.39 25.08 -9.99
C ALA A 8 5.87 24.90 -11.42
N GLY A 9 4.57 24.57 -11.61
CA GLY A 9 4.00 24.27 -12.92
C GLY A 9 4.48 22.94 -13.51
N LEU A 10 4.91 21.99 -12.67
CA LEU A 10 5.44 20.69 -13.06
C LEU A 10 4.50 19.55 -12.64
N VAL A 11 4.51 18.46 -13.40
CA VAL A 11 3.79 17.22 -13.08
C VAL A 11 4.59 16.37 -12.09
N TYR A 12 3.95 15.89 -11.03
CA TYR A 12 4.48 14.88 -10.12
C TYR A 12 3.65 13.61 -10.25
N SER A 13 4.30 12.46 -10.39
CA SER A 13 3.62 11.19 -10.59
C SER A 13 4.45 10.03 -10.06
N GLY A 14 3.78 9.00 -9.51
CA GLY A 14 4.29 7.63 -9.52
C GLY A 14 4.20 7.04 -10.93
N SER A 15 4.78 5.84 -11.13
CA SER A 15 4.79 5.19 -12.43
C SER A 15 3.61 4.25 -12.61
N ALA A 16 3.07 4.18 -13.84
CA ALA A 16 2.25 3.07 -14.30
C ALA A 16 3.04 1.75 -14.24
N GLY A 17 2.30 0.63 -14.20
CA GLY A 17 2.84 -0.73 -14.18
C GLY A 17 3.18 -1.30 -12.79
N ASP A 18 3.27 -0.48 -11.75
CA ASP A 18 3.22 -0.96 -10.35
C ASP A 18 1.75 -1.06 -9.93
N GLU A 19 1.45 -1.94 -8.98
CA GLU A 19 0.09 -2.27 -8.57
C GLU A 19 -0.75 -1.05 -8.17
N PRO A 20 -0.24 -0.06 -7.39
CA PRO A 20 -1.05 1.09 -7.00
C PRO A 20 -1.60 1.90 -8.18
N ALA A 21 -0.78 2.15 -9.20
CA ALA A 21 -1.21 2.90 -10.39
C ALA A 21 -2.16 2.07 -11.26
N ALA A 22 -1.88 0.77 -11.43
CA ALA A 22 -2.76 -0.13 -12.16
C ALA A 22 -4.14 -0.28 -11.47
N THR A 23 -4.18 -0.31 -10.13
CA THR A 23 -5.45 -0.30 -9.38
C THR A 23 -6.15 1.03 -9.51
N LEU A 24 -5.42 2.15 -9.50
CA LEU A 24 -6.01 3.48 -9.65
C LEU A 24 -6.72 3.63 -11.01
N GLU A 25 -6.18 3.07 -12.10
CA GLU A 25 -6.87 3.05 -13.40
C GLU A 25 -8.25 2.36 -13.33
N LEU A 26 -8.34 1.23 -12.64
CA LEU A 26 -9.61 0.53 -12.43
C LEU A 26 -10.57 1.33 -11.53
N TYR A 27 -10.03 1.95 -10.48
CA TYR A 27 -10.77 2.81 -9.56
C TYR A 27 -11.37 4.01 -10.31
N GLU A 28 -10.55 4.74 -11.07
CA GLU A 28 -10.98 5.91 -11.86
C GLU A 28 -12.02 5.52 -12.91
N PHE A 29 -11.83 4.39 -13.60
CA PHE A 29 -12.82 3.85 -14.53
C PHE A 29 -14.16 3.59 -13.85
N ALA A 30 -14.17 2.88 -12.71
CA ALA A 30 -15.39 2.59 -11.95
C ALA A 30 -16.09 3.87 -11.47
N LYS A 31 -15.33 4.81 -10.90
CA LYS A 31 -15.85 6.09 -10.43
C LYS A 31 -16.42 6.94 -11.57
N THR A 32 -15.78 6.94 -12.74
CA THR A 32 -16.24 7.66 -13.93
C THR A 32 -17.56 7.11 -14.45
N MET A 33 -17.78 5.80 -14.36
CA MET A 33 -19.06 5.16 -14.71
C MET A 33 -20.17 5.39 -13.66
N GLY A 34 -19.87 6.03 -12.52
CA GLY A 34 -20.83 6.23 -11.43
C GLY A 34 -21.03 5.00 -10.55
N LEU A 35 -20.12 4.02 -10.59
CA LEU A 35 -20.14 2.89 -9.66
C LEU A 35 -19.55 3.29 -8.31
N GLU A 36 -20.08 2.67 -7.24
CA GLU A 36 -19.49 2.76 -5.91
C GLU A 36 -18.35 1.74 -5.82
N VAL A 37 -17.15 2.20 -5.42
CA VAL A 37 -16.01 1.32 -5.17
C VAL A 37 -16.01 0.92 -3.70
N LEU A 38 -16.25 -0.36 -3.43
CA LEU A 38 -16.32 -0.93 -2.10
C LEU A 38 -14.93 -1.31 -1.58
N VAL A 39 -14.10 -1.87 -2.46
CA VAL A 39 -12.74 -2.33 -2.15
C VAL A 39 -11.84 -2.08 -3.34
N ALA A 40 -10.60 -1.65 -3.12
CA ALA A 40 -9.57 -1.58 -4.16
C ALA A 40 -8.29 -2.26 -3.67
N GLY A 41 -7.64 -3.06 -4.51
CA GLY A 41 -6.54 -3.87 -4.01
C GLY A 41 -5.68 -4.55 -5.06
N LYS A 42 -4.81 -5.43 -4.56
CA LYS A 42 -3.91 -6.26 -5.36
C LYS A 42 -3.93 -7.72 -4.92
N GLY A 43 -3.50 -8.59 -5.84
CA GLY A 43 -3.13 -9.96 -5.49
C GLY A 43 -1.69 -10.08 -5.00
N LYS A 44 -1.39 -11.12 -4.21
CA LYS A 44 -0.05 -11.50 -3.76
C LYS A 44 0.09 -13.03 -3.81
N ASN A 45 1.22 -13.52 -4.31
CA ASN A 45 1.56 -14.97 -4.27
C ASN A 45 2.82 -15.28 -3.45
N ASN A 46 3.57 -14.27 -3.01
CA ASN A 46 4.72 -14.50 -2.14
C ASN A 46 4.22 -14.96 -0.76
N PRO A 47 4.88 -15.98 -0.16
CA PRO A 47 4.65 -16.31 1.23
C PRO A 47 4.81 -15.09 2.14
N PHE A 48 4.05 -15.07 3.24
CA PHE A 48 4.16 -14.02 4.25
C PHE A 48 4.96 -14.53 5.45
N PHE A 49 6.17 -14.00 5.61
CA PHE A 49 7.08 -14.31 6.70
C PHE A 49 7.50 -12.99 7.36
N PRO A 50 6.82 -12.55 8.44
CA PRO A 50 7.05 -11.24 9.07
C PRO A 50 8.51 -10.97 9.48
N GLU A 51 9.27 -12.02 9.77
CA GLU A 51 10.67 -11.95 10.22
C GLU A 51 11.69 -12.15 9.08
N ALA A 52 11.21 -12.25 7.82
CA ALA A 52 12.08 -12.41 6.66
C ALA A 52 13.15 -11.30 6.62
N ASN A 53 14.39 -11.72 6.36
CA ASN A 53 15.57 -10.88 6.34
C ASN A 53 16.52 -11.33 5.22
N PRO A 54 17.59 -10.56 4.93
CA PRO A 54 18.50 -10.89 3.83
C PRO A 54 19.11 -12.30 3.93
N ASP A 55 19.37 -12.82 5.14
CA ASP A 55 19.96 -14.16 5.30
C ASP A 55 18.94 -15.25 4.96
N THR A 56 17.73 -15.16 5.50
CA THR A 56 16.66 -16.15 5.25
C THR A 56 16.24 -16.16 3.78
N CYS A 57 16.30 -15.00 3.11
CA CYS A 57 15.91 -14.86 1.71
C CYS A 57 17.06 -15.13 0.72
N LYS A 58 18.31 -15.25 1.19
CA LYS A 58 19.49 -15.28 0.32
C LYS A 58 19.43 -16.34 -0.77
N ALA A 59 19.12 -17.59 -0.40
CA ALA A 59 19.14 -18.71 -1.36
C ALA A 59 18.10 -18.55 -2.48
N GLU A 60 16.89 -18.08 -2.15
CA GLU A 60 15.84 -17.82 -3.14
C GLU A 60 16.13 -16.56 -3.96
N ALA A 61 16.71 -15.52 -3.34
CA ALA A 61 17.10 -14.31 -4.04
C ALA A 61 18.20 -14.59 -5.09
N ASP A 62 19.20 -15.39 -4.72
CA ASP A 62 20.29 -15.80 -5.62
C ASP A 62 19.75 -16.62 -6.80
N SER A 63 18.80 -17.54 -6.57
CA SER A 63 18.19 -18.35 -7.65
C SER A 63 17.30 -17.53 -8.60
N LYS A 64 16.76 -16.40 -8.12
CA LYS A 64 15.95 -15.45 -8.90
C LYS A 64 16.74 -14.28 -9.47
N HIS A 65 18.06 -14.24 -9.26
CA HIS A 65 18.94 -13.14 -9.65
C HIS A 65 18.44 -11.76 -9.14
N MET A 66 17.96 -11.72 -7.90
CA MET A 66 17.43 -10.50 -7.28
C MET A 66 18.10 -10.18 -5.95
N SER A 67 17.89 -8.96 -5.44
CA SER A 67 18.39 -8.55 -4.13
C SER A 67 17.67 -9.29 -3.00
N ALA A 68 18.43 -9.82 -2.03
CA ALA A 68 17.86 -10.45 -0.84
C ALA A 68 17.07 -9.46 0.04
N HIS A 69 17.50 -8.20 0.12
CA HIS A 69 16.73 -7.14 0.79
C HIS A 69 15.37 -6.91 0.11
N MET A 70 15.35 -6.91 -1.22
CA MET A 70 14.12 -6.75 -1.98
C MET A 70 13.16 -7.93 -1.74
N LEU A 71 13.69 -9.16 -1.79
CA LEU A 71 12.88 -10.35 -1.52
C LEU A 71 12.38 -10.38 -0.06
N ALA A 72 13.21 -9.98 0.90
CA ALA A 72 12.82 -9.86 2.30
C ALA A 72 11.65 -8.87 2.48
N ALA A 73 11.69 -7.70 1.82
CA ALA A 73 10.60 -6.72 1.84
C ALA A 73 9.30 -7.22 1.18
N PHE A 74 9.38 -8.19 0.27
CA PHE A 74 8.21 -8.86 -0.32
C PHE A 74 7.63 -9.91 0.65
N GLN A 75 8.50 -10.71 1.28
CA GLN A 75 8.09 -11.76 2.19
C GLN A 75 7.60 -11.22 3.55
N ASP A 76 8.23 -10.18 4.10
CA ASP A 76 7.81 -9.52 5.35
C ASP A 76 6.58 -8.60 5.21
N GLY A 77 6.07 -8.49 3.99
CA GLY A 77 4.86 -7.74 3.63
C GLY A 77 5.06 -6.23 3.47
N THR A 78 6.25 -5.68 3.71
CA THR A 78 6.50 -4.23 3.64
C THR A 78 6.12 -3.63 2.29
N LYS A 79 6.43 -4.31 1.17
CA LYS A 79 6.05 -3.83 -0.18
C LYS A 79 4.53 -3.73 -0.33
N THR A 80 3.79 -4.75 0.07
CA THR A 80 2.31 -4.75 0.02
C THR A 80 1.73 -3.60 0.84
N MET A 81 2.26 -3.36 2.05
CA MET A 81 1.80 -2.26 2.90
C MET A 81 2.09 -0.89 2.27
N ALA A 82 3.27 -0.72 1.69
CA ALA A 82 3.67 0.52 1.02
C ALA A 82 2.83 0.80 -0.24
N GLU A 83 2.53 -0.23 -1.03
CA GLU A 83 1.66 -0.12 -2.21
C GLU A 83 0.23 0.28 -1.84
N MET A 84 -0.35 -0.40 -0.84
CA MET A 84 -1.70 -0.09 -0.38
C MET A 84 -1.77 1.26 0.32
N ASN A 85 -0.70 1.71 0.98
CA ASN A 85 -0.57 3.08 1.48
C ASN A 85 -0.62 4.11 0.34
N LEU A 86 0.07 3.83 -0.76
CA LEU A 86 0.13 4.73 -1.93
C LEU A 86 -1.25 4.82 -2.60
N LEU A 87 -1.92 3.67 -2.79
CA LEU A 87 -3.29 3.59 -3.31
C LEU A 87 -4.29 4.30 -2.39
N SER A 88 -4.21 4.06 -1.07
CA SER A 88 -5.05 4.70 -0.06
C SER A 88 -4.93 6.23 -0.13
N ASN A 89 -3.70 6.75 -0.15
CA ASN A 89 -3.46 8.19 -0.25
C ASN A 89 -3.79 8.81 -1.62
N ALA A 90 -3.96 7.99 -2.67
CA ALA A 90 -4.39 8.43 -3.99
C ALA A 90 -5.92 8.36 -4.21
N THR A 91 -6.65 7.66 -3.34
CA THR A 91 -8.10 7.39 -3.51
C THR A 91 -8.94 7.86 -2.33
N GLY A 92 -8.35 8.05 -1.15
CA GLY A 92 -9.05 8.30 0.10
C GLY A 92 -9.60 7.04 0.78
N LEU A 93 -9.47 5.86 0.17
CA LEU A 93 -9.87 4.59 0.77
C LEU A 93 -8.96 4.25 1.96
N LEU A 94 -9.47 3.62 3.00
CA LEU A 94 -8.73 3.33 4.24
C LEU A 94 -8.44 1.84 4.41
N PRO A 95 -7.43 1.42 5.18
CA PRO A 95 -7.39 0.05 5.66
C PRO A 95 -8.54 -0.19 6.65
N ASP A 96 -9.25 -1.31 6.53
CA ASP A 96 -10.33 -1.68 7.47
C ASP A 96 -9.80 -1.99 8.89
N LYS A 97 -8.54 -2.44 8.95
CA LYS A 97 -7.79 -2.69 10.18
C LYS A 97 -6.29 -2.51 9.94
N VAL A 98 -5.53 -2.35 11.03
CA VAL A 98 -4.06 -2.34 10.98
C VAL A 98 -3.55 -3.61 10.29
N GLY A 99 -2.74 -3.41 9.24
CA GLY A 99 -2.16 -4.48 8.43
C GLY A 99 -3.09 -5.11 7.39
N MET A 100 -4.33 -4.64 7.25
CA MET A 100 -5.35 -5.24 6.38
C MET A 100 -5.69 -6.69 6.76
N HIS A 101 -6.62 -7.33 6.04
CA HIS A 101 -7.07 -8.69 6.33
C HIS A 101 -6.26 -9.76 5.60
N GLY A 102 -5.88 -9.53 4.34
CA GLY A 102 -4.94 -10.41 3.64
C GLY A 102 -5.44 -11.84 3.42
N VAL A 103 -6.73 -12.00 3.11
CA VAL A 103 -7.40 -13.31 2.98
C VAL A 103 -6.96 -14.07 1.73
N GLU A 104 -7.10 -15.39 1.73
CA GLU A 104 -6.99 -16.20 0.51
C GLU A 104 -8.22 -16.01 -0.37
N ALA A 105 -8.01 -15.64 -1.64
CA ALA A 105 -9.09 -15.44 -2.60
C ALA A 105 -8.64 -15.64 -4.05
N ASN A 106 -9.60 -15.94 -4.91
CA ASN A 106 -9.47 -16.00 -6.35
C ASN A 106 -10.57 -15.14 -7.02
N LEU A 107 -10.60 -15.10 -8.35
CA LEU A 107 -11.56 -14.25 -9.07
C LEU A 107 -13.03 -14.62 -8.78
N GLU A 108 -13.29 -15.89 -8.47
CA GLU A 108 -14.65 -16.39 -8.22
C GLU A 108 -15.20 -16.01 -6.85
N ASN A 109 -14.33 -15.82 -5.85
CA ASN A 109 -14.76 -15.64 -4.45
C ASN A 109 -14.24 -14.36 -3.77
N VAL A 110 -13.41 -13.55 -4.43
CA VAL A 110 -12.84 -12.32 -3.83
C VAL A 110 -13.91 -11.35 -3.36
N ALA A 111 -14.99 -11.17 -4.12
CA ALA A 111 -16.11 -10.30 -3.74
C ALA A 111 -16.90 -10.82 -2.52
N ASP A 112 -16.95 -12.14 -2.31
CA ASP A 112 -17.62 -12.75 -1.15
C ASP A 112 -16.72 -12.66 0.09
N LYS A 113 -15.41 -12.89 -0.09
CA LYS A 113 -14.43 -12.86 1.00
C LYS A 113 -14.21 -11.44 1.52
N LEU A 114 -14.02 -10.48 0.62
CA LEU A 114 -13.88 -9.05 0.91
C LEU A 114 -15.24 -8.36 0.96
N ASN A 115 -16.13 -8.95 1.74
CA ASN A 115 -17.46 -8.43 2.02
C ASN A 115 -17.60 -8.07 3.49
N GLN A 116 -18.67 -7.38 3.87
CA GLN A 116 -18.94 -7.10 5.27
C GLN A 116 -19.18 -8.39 6.06
N LYS A 117 -18.80 -8.41 7.34
CA LYS A 117 -19.01 -9.56 8.25
C LYS A 117 -20.47 -10.01 8.31
N GLN A 118 -21.41 -9.07 8.24
CA GLN A 118 -22.86 -9.34 8.22
C GLN A 118 -23.30 -10.10 6.95
N GLN A 119 -22.50 -10.02 5.88
CA GLN A 119 -22.71 -10.71 4.60
C GLN A 119 -21.75 -11.91 4.42
N GLY A 120 -21.07 -12.34 5.50
CA GLY A 120 -20.20 -13.52 5.50
C GLY A 120 -18.75 -13.27 5.08
N GLY A 121 -18.37 -12.02 4.81
CA GLY A 121 -16.98 -11.64 4.53
C GLY A 121 -16.20 -11.25 5.79
N VAL A 122 -15.04 -10.60 5.61
CA VAL A 122 -14.13 -10.22 6.71
C VAL A 122 -14.18 -8.76 7.12
N LEU A 123 -14.77 -7.89 6.30
CA LEU A 123 -14.69 -6.44 6.47
C LEU A 123 -15.67 -5.92 7.53
N ASP A 124 -15.25 -4.94 8.31
CA ASP A 124 -16.13 -4.10 9.11
C ASP A 124 -16.77 -3.00 8.25
N ASN A 125 -16.00 -2.43 7.31
CA ASN A 125 -16.42 -1.32 6.45
C ASN A 125 -16.09 -1.55 4.97
N PHE A 126 -16.87 -0.92 4.09
CA PHE A 126 -16.48 -0.68 2.70
C PHE A 126 -15.72 0.65 2.58
N GLY A 127 -15.27 0.96 1.35
CA GLY A 127 -14.42 2.11 1.09
C GLY A 127 -12.98 1.85 1.51
N VAL A 128 -12.49 0.62 1.28
CA VAL A 128 -11.23 0.14 1.85
C VAL A 128 -10.18 -0.27 0.82
N VAL A 129 -8.91 -0.18 1.20
CA VAL A 129 -7.81 -0.84 0.49
C VAL A 129 -7.54 -2.22 1.08
N GLU A 130 -7.28 -3.21 0.23
CA GLU A 130 -7.02 -4.59 0.66
C GLU A 130 -6.01 -5.31 -0.23
N TYR A 131 -5.49 -6.43 0.28
CA TYR A 131 -4.76 -7.39 -0.54
C TYR A 131 -5.31 -8.80 -0.31
N VAL A 132 -5.09 -9.69 -1.28
CA VAL A 132 -5.43 -11.10 -1.13
C VAL A 132 -4.25 -11.99 -1.46
N ASN A 133 -4.18 -13.16 -0.81
CA ASN A 133 -3.29 -14.24 -1.20
C ASN A 133 -3.95 -15.00 -2.37
N GLY A 134 -3.41 -14.80 -3.57
CA GLY A 134 -4.04 -15.15 -4.86
C GLY A 134 -4.17 -13.92 -5.76
N LEU A 135 -4.76 -14.09 -6.95
CA LEU A 135 -4.95 -13.01 -7.95
C LEU A 135 -3.67 -12.30 -8.44
N ALA A 136 -2.48 -12.79 -8.12
CA ALA A 136 -1.24 -12.28 -8.70
C ALA A 136 -0.79 -13.08 -9.93
N PRO A 137 -0.21 -12.43 -10.96
CA PRO A 137 -0.04 -10.98 -11.09
C PRO A 137 -1.37 -10.29 -11.39
N GLY A 138 -1.66 -9.17 -10.72
CA GLY A 138 -2.88 -8.43 -11.01
C GLY A 138 -3.43 -7.58 -9.86
N VAL A 139 -4.42 -6.78 -10.23
CA VAL A 139 -5.09 -5.80 -9.37
C VAL A 139 -6.59 -5.84 -9.59
N PHE A 140 -7.36 -5.43 -8.59
CA PHE A 140 -8.82 -5.48 -8.65
C PHE A 140 -9.49 -4.31 -7.94
N VAL A 141 -10.73 -4.05 -8.34
CA VAL A 141 -11.69 -3.27 -7.55
C VAL A 141 -12.99 -4.05 -7.43
N ILE A 142 -13.62 -4.01 -6.25
CA ILE A 142 -14.97 -4.52 -6.02
C ILE A 142 -15.92 -3.33 -6.04
N VAL A 143 -16.96 -3.42 -6.86
CA VAL A 143 -17.88 -2.33 -7.14
C VAL A 143 -19.33 -2.76 -6.97
N LYS A 144 -20.21 -1.78 -6.75
CA LYS A 144 -21.66 -1.96 -6.82
C LYS A 144 -22.33 -0.77 -7.51
N SER A 145 -23.59 -0.96 -7.88
CA SER A 145 -24.51 0.12 -8.25
C SER A 145 -25.79 -0.02 -7.43
N ASP A 146 -26.32 1.10 -6.96
CA ASP A 146 -27.64 1.15 -6.32
C ASP A 146 -28.78 1.29 -7.35
N LEU A 147 -28.45 1.38 -8.64
CA LEU A 147 -29.41 1.43 -9.73
C LEU A 147 -29.69 0.01 -10.23
N GLU A 148 -30.91 -0.49 -10.01
CA GLU A 148 -31.36 -1.81 -10.45
C GLU A 148 -31.07 -2.08 -11.95
N PRO A 149 -31.31 -1.15 -12.90
CA PRO A 149 -30.96 -1.40 -14.30
C PRO A 149 -29.46 -1.62 -14.56
N VAL A 150 -28.58 -0.99 -13.78
CA VAL A 150 -27.12 -1.16 -13.93
C VAL A 150 -26.70 -2.52 -13.37
N ASP A 151 -27.25 -2.90 -12.22
CA ASP A 151 -27.02 -4.20 -11.59
C ASP A 151 -27.55 -5.36 -12.47
N GLU A 152 -28.72 -5.20 -13.09
CA GLU A 152 -29.25 -6.13 -14.09
C GLU A 152 -28.33 -6.27 -15.32
N GLU A 153 -27.83 -5.14 -15.85
CA GLU A 153 -26.92 -5.14 -16.99
C GLU A 153 -25.59 -5.83 -16.66
N LEU A 154 -25.02 -5.57 -15.47
CA LEU A 154 -23.77 -6.23 -15.03
C LEU A 154 -23.94 -7.76 -14.89
N ARG A 155 -25.10 -8.23 -14.42
CA ARG A 155 -25.43 -9.67 -14.44
C ARG A 155 -25.60 -10.19 -15.86
N TYR A 156 -26.31 -9.46 -16.72
CA TYR A 156 -26.55 -9.85 -18.12
C TYR A 156 -25.24 -10.01 -18.90
N LEU A 157 -24.30 -9.07 -18.71
CA LEU A 157 -22.95 -9.09 -19.28
C LEU A 157 -22.01 -10.11 -18.61
N LYS A 158 -22.49 -10.82 -17.58
CA LYS A 158 -21.75 -11.85 -16.83
C LYS A 158 -20.49 -11.31 -16.14
N VAL A 159 -20.53 -10.06 -15.70
CA VAL A 159 -19.44 -9.48 -14.88
C VAL A 159 -19.36 -10.19 -13.53
N GLY A 160 -20.50 -10.62 -12.99
CA GLY A 160 -20.59 -11.36 -11.73
C GLY A 160 -22.04 -11.72 -11.39
N LYS A 161 -22.23 -12.30 -10.21
CA LYS A 161 -23.57 -12.70 -9.72
C LYS A 161 -24.33 -11.53 -9.08
N GLY A 162 -23.63 -10.45 -8.73
CA GLY A 162 -24.17 -9.31 -7.99
C GLY A 162 -24.42 -9.62 -6.50
N PRO A 163 -24.70 -8.58 -5.70
CA PRO A 163 -24.68 -7.15 -6.07
C PRO A 163 -23.26 -6.55 -6.09
N HIS A 164 -22.24 -7.31 -5.68
CA HIS A 164 -20.85 -6.90 -5.72
C HIS A 164 -20.13 -7.56 -6.89
N TYR A 165 -19.43 -6.75 -7.68
CA TYR A 165 -18.79 -7.17 -8.93
C TYR A 165 -17.30 -6.87 -8.86
N THR A 166 -16.48 -7.78 -9.39
CA THR A 166 -15.02 -7.60 -9.43
C THR A 166 -14.60 -7.15 -10.81
N LEU A 167 -14.00 -5.96 -10.91
CA LEU A 167 -13.23 -5.56 -12.10
C LEU A 167 -11.77 -5.94 -11.84
N TYR A 168 -11.19 -6.72 -12.74
CA TYR A 168 -9.87 -7.34 -12.54
C TYR A 168 -8.96 -7.09 -13.74
N ARG A 169 -7.73 -6.67 -13.46
CA ARG A 169 -6.64 -6.58 -14.43
C ARG A 169 -5.60 -7.67 -14.11
N PRO A 170 -5.49 -8.73 -14.94
CA PRO A 170 -4.65 -9.90 -14.66
C PRO A 170 -3.16 -9.72 -14.97
N PHE A 171 -2.69 -8.47 -15.00
CA PHE A 171 -1.31 -8.15 -15.30
C PHE A 171 -0.98 -6.72 -14.87
N HIS A 172 0.30 -6.50 -14.64
CA HIS A 172 0.96 -5.20 -14.59
C HIS A 172 2.40 -5.45 -15.01
N LEU A 173 2.97 -4.60 -15.86
CA LEU A 173 4.25 -4.87 -16.53
C LEU A 173 5.42 -4.06 -15.92
N ALA A 174 5.24 -3.59 -14.69
CA ALA A 174 6.23 -2.86 -13.92
C ALA A 174 6.87 -1.73 -14.76
N SER A 175 8.20 -1.73 -14.87
CA SER A 175 8.96 -0.70 -15.58
C SER A 175 8.57 -0.55 -17.06
N LEU A 176 7.98 -1.58 -17.70
CA LEU A 176 7.59 -1.52 -19.11
C LEU A 176 6.42 -0.55 -19.37
N GLU A 177 5.65 -0.17 -18.34
CA GLU A 177 4.56 0.80 -18.47
C GLU A 177 4.99 2.23 -18.10
N THR A 178 6.19 2.44 -17.54
CA THR A 178 6.72 3.80 -17.28
C THR A 178 6.64 4.75 -18.49
N PRO A 179 6.88 4.31 -19.74
CA PRO A 179 6.70 5.17 -20.91
C PRO A 179 5.28 5.74 -21.06
N VAL A 180 4.25 5.03 -20.57
CA VAL A 180 2.86 5.52 -20.54
C VAL A 180 2.76 6.73 -19.60
N THR A 181 3.34 6.66 -18.41
CA THR A 181 3.39 7.79 -17.47
C THR A 181 4.12 8.98 -18.06
N ILE A 182 5.24 8.75 -18.75
CA ILE A 182 5.99 9.82 -19.43
C ILE A 182 5.11 10.48 -20.50
N ALA A 183 4.42 9.68 -21.32
CA ALA A 183 3.50 10.20 -22.33
C ALA A 183 2.34 10.99 -21.70
N LYS A 184 1.71 10.50 -20.62
CA LYS A 184 0.68 11.25 -19.87
C LYS A 184 1.22 12.59 -19.36
N ALA A 185 2.40 12.60 -18.75
CA ALA A 185 2.97 13.81 -18.17
C ALA A 185 3.34 14.86 -19.22
N VAL A 186 3.91 14.45 -20.36
CA VAL A 186 4.41 15.38 -21.38
C VAL A 186 3.31 15.80 -22.37
N LEU A 187 2.43 14.88 -22.77
CA LEU A 187 1.43 15.14 -23.81
C LEU A 187 0.09 15.59 -23.24
N GLN A 188 -0.26 15.17 -22.03
CA GLN A 188 -1.57 15.44 -21.42
C GLN A 188 -1.48 16.31 -20.16
N HIS A 189 -0.25 16.63 -19.70
CA HIS A 189 -0.02 17.29 -18.41
C HIS A 189 -0.67 16.57 -17.24
N ASP A 190 -0.72 15.23 -17.31
CA ASP A 190 -1.40 14.37 -16.34
C ASP A 190 -0.43 13.34 -15.71
N SER A 191 -0.84 12.77 -14.59
CA SER A 191 -0.09 11.78 -13.81
C SER A 191 -0.71 10.39 -13.92
N SER A 192 0.07 9.34 -13.63
CA SER A 192 -0.46 7.98 -13.46
C SER A 192 -0.96 7.71 -12.04
N ILE A 193 -0.35 8.34 -11.02
CA ILE A 193 -0.82 8.27 -9.63
C ILE A 193 -0.13 9.37 -8.82
N HIS A 194 -0.87 10.03 -7.93
CA HIS A 194 -0.33 10.98 -6.96
C HIS A 194 -1.25 11.05 -5.71
N PRO A 195 -0.74 11.50 -4.56
CA PRO A 195 -1.58 11.67 -3.38
C PRO A 195 -2.54 12.87 -3.54
N ILE A 196 -3.81 12.67 -3.20
CA ILE A 196 -4.88 13.67 -3.42
C ILE A 196 -4.91 14.79 -2.38
N GLY A 197 -4.22 14.64 -1.24
CA GLY A 197 -4.26 15.63 -0.17
C GLY A 197 -3.43 15.27 1.06
N VAL A 198 -4.00 15.54 2.24
CA VAL A 198 -3.46 15.11 3.54
C VAL A 198 -3.39 13.57 3.54
N PRO A 199 -2.33 12.94 4.09
CA PRO A 199 -2.30 11.50 4.21
C PRO A 199 -3.50 10.97 5.01
N VAL A 200 -4.11 9.89 4.52
CA VAL A 200 -5.19 9.16 5.19
C VAL A 200 -4.70 7.83 5.77
N SER A 201 -3.57 7.31 5.26
CA SER A 201 -2.89 6.12 5.77
C SER A 201 -1.37 6.30 5.83
N GLU A 202 -0.72 5.45 6.62
CA GLU A 202 0.73 5.43 6.82
C GLU A 202 1.25 3.99 6.88
N THR A 203 2.42 3.73 6.30
CA THR A 203 3.18 2.50 6.56
C THR A 203 4.15 2.75 7.70
N VAL A 204 3.87 2.20 8.88
CA VAL A 204 4.66 2.42 10.10
C VAL A 204 5.62 1.27 10.38
N ALA A 205 6.66 1.57 11.16
CA ALA A 205 7.72 0.62 11.48
C ALA A 205 7.33 -0.31 12.65
N VAL A 206 7.49 -1.62 12.45
CA VAL A 206 7.30 -2.65 13.47
C VAL A 206 8.57 -3.49 13.56
N ALA A 207 9.04 -3.75 14.78
CA ALA A 207 10.25 -4.53 15.01
C ALA A 207 10.11 -5.99 14.55
N LYS A 208 11.12 -6.50 13.85
CA LYS A 208 11.23 -7.90 13.39
C LYS A 208 12.05 -8.80 14.31
N ARG A 209 12.61 -8.24 15.39
CA ARG A 209 13.37 -8.93 16.42
C ARG A 209 13.40 -8.08 17.68
N ASP A 210 13.88 -8.65 18.77
CA ASP A 210 14.30 -7.86 19.92
C ASP A 210 15.54 -7.02 19.54
N ILE A 211 15.54 -5.74 19.93
CA ILE A 211 16.61 -4.75 19.67
C ILE A 211 16.97 -4.11 21.01
N LYS A 212 18.25 -4.12 21.39
CA LYS A 212 18.73 -3.50 22.63
C LYS A 212 18.95 -2.01 22.49
N ALA A 213 18.83 -1.30 23.60
CA ALA A 213 19.24 0.10 23.70
C ALA A 213 20.69 0.27 23.18
N GLY A 214 20.91 1.28 22.34
CA GLY A 214 22.19 1.57 21.69
C GLY A 214 22.45 0.81 20.39
N GLU A 215 21.64 -0.20 20.03
CA GLU A 215 21.77 -0.88 18.73
C GLU A 215 21.36 0.04 17.57
N SER A 216 22.05 -0.11 16.43
CA SER A 216 21.64 0.52 15.18
C SER A 216 20.54 -0.29 14.50
N LEU A 217 19.60 0.41 13.87
CA LEU A 217 18.52 -0.19 13.11
C LEU A 217 18.77 -0.03 11.61
N ASP A 218 18.56 -1.11 10.87
CA ASP A 218 18.42 -1.06 9.42
C ASP A 218 16.94 -0.98 9.01
N GLY A 219 16.69 -0.51 7.78
CA GLY A 219 15.36 -0.18 7.30
C GLY A 219 14.67 -1.32 6.53
N ILE A 220 13.89 -0.92 5.53
CA ILE A 220 13.07 -1.80 4.69
C ILE A 220 13.89 -2.96 4.12
N GLY A 221 13.36 -4.19 4.26
CA GLY A 221 14.00 -5.41 3.78
C GLY A 221 15.23 -5.83 4.59
N GLY A 222 15.53 -5.14 5.69
CA GLY A 222 16.62 -5.43 6.61
C GLY A 222 16.28 -6.48 7.67
N TYR A 223 16.94 -6.42 8.81
CA TYR A 223 16.76 -7.32 9.96
C TYR A 223 15.90 -6.71 11.06
N SER A 224 15.87 -5.38 11.18
CA SER A 224 15.35 -4.71 12.38
C SER A 224 13.86 -4.44 12.32
N VAL A 225 13.34 -3.99 11.18
CA VAL A 225 11.93 -3.54 11.07
C VAL A 225 11.25 -3.97 9.77
N ARG A 226 9.91 -4.03 9.81
CA ARG A 226 9.02 -4.17 8.65
C ARG A 226 7.93 -3.11 8.67
N GLY A 227 7.32 -2.87 7.52
CA GLY A 227 6.22 -1.93 7.36
C GLY A 227 4.87 -2.57 7.68
N VAL A 228 4.00 -1.84 8.36
CA VAL A 228 2.60 -2.20 8.60
C VAL A 228 1.71 -1.00 8.25
N LEU A 229 0.66 -1.21 7.47
CA LEU A 229 -0.28 -0.17 7.12
C LEU A 229 -1.23 0.11 8.29
N GLU A 230 -1.44 1.38 8.63
CA GLU A 230 -2.52 1.84 9.50
C GLU A 230 -3.07 3.17 9.01
N THR A 231 -4.16 3.67 9.62
CA THR A 231 -4.68 4.99 9.27
C THR A 231 -3.72 6.07 9.76
N HIS A 232 -3.68 7.22 9.07
CA HIS A 232 -2.87 8.36 9.50
C HIS A 232 -3.31 8.87 10.89
N GLN A 233 -4.59 8.75 11.21
CA GLN A 233 -5.13 9.09 12.53
C GLN A 233 -4.59 8.18 13.63
N ASP A 234 -4.53 6.86 13.40
CA ASP A 234 -3.97 5.90 14.36
C ASP A 234 -2.48 6.16 14.56
N MET A 235 -1.74 6.38 13.47
CA MET A 235 -0.31 6.74 13.53
C MET A 235 -0.06 7.96 14.41
N LYS A 236 -0.84 9.05 14.22
CA LYS A 236 -0.74 10.25 15.06
C LYS A 236 -1.09 9.97 16.51
N THR A 237 -2.18 9.26 16.76
CA THR A 237 -2.69 8.97 18.11
C THR A 237 -1.69 8.13 18.90
N ASN A 238 -1.07 7.15 18.25
CA ASN A 238 -0.14 6.23 18.88
C ASN A 238 1.33 6.70 18.81
N GLY A 239 1.62 7.79 18.11
CA GLY A 239 2.98 8.32 17.94
C GLY A 239 3.90 7.36 17.16
N HIS A 240 3.34 6.52 16.29
CA HIS A 240 4.09 5.57 15.49
C HIS A 240 4.91 6.29 14.41
N ILE A 241 6.07 5.72 14.06
CA ILE A 241 6.94 6.31 13.05
C ILE A 241 6.74 5.65 11.68
N PRO A 242 6.55 6.44 10.60
CA PRO A 242 6.58 5.93 9.24
C PRO A 242 7.90 5.22 8.95
N ILE A 243 7.85 4.01 8.37
CA ILE A 243 9.03 3.18 8.14
C ILE A 243 10.08 3.84 7.23
N GLY A 244 9.65 4.73 6.32
CA GLY A 244 10.56 5.49 5.46
C GLY A 244 11.54 6.39 6.23
N LEU A 245 11.27 6.69 7.50
CA LEU A 245 12.17 7.42 8.39
C LEU A 245 13.27 6.54 9.01
N ILE A 246 13.16 5.21 8.91
CA ILE A 246 14.23 4.28 9.31
C ILE A 246 15.29 4.24 8.20
N SER A 247 16.02 5.35 8.07
CA SER A 247 17.03 5.59 7.04
C SER A 247 18.17 6.42 7.62
N GLY A 248 19.38 6.23 7.11
CA GLY A 248 20.59 6.83 7.68
C GLY A 248 20.97 6.20 9.01
N LYS A 249 21.49 6.99 9.95
CA LYS A 249 21.92 6.51 11.27
C LYS A 249 20.76 6.53 12.27
N VAL A 250 20.07 5.40 12.41
CA VAL A 250 18.99 5.22 13.40
C VAL A 250 19.47 4.34 14.55
N VAL A 251 19.24 4.77 15.79
CA VAL A 251 19.71 4.08 17.00
C VAL A 251 18.56 3.89 17.99
N ALA A 252 18.46 2.72 18.60
CA ALA A 252 17.52 2.46 19.69
C ALA A 252 17.90 3.25 20.95
N LYS A 253 16.95 4.01 21.50
CA LYS A 253 17.10 4.71 22.80
C LYS A 253 16.84 3.79 23.99
N LYS A 254 16.01 2.77 23.80
CA LYS A 254 15.61 1.77 24.80
C LYS A 254 15.49 0.39 24.16
N ASP A 255 15.32 -0.64 24.98
CA ASP A 255 15.02 -1.98 24.48
C ASP A 255 13.66 -2.00 23.76
N ILE A 256 13.63 -2.56 22.55
CA ILE A 256 12.43 -2.71 21.69
C ILE A 256 12.18 -4.20 21.51
N LYS A 257 10.92 -4.63 21.67
CA LYS A 257 10.52 -6.03 21.54
C LYS A 257 10.08 -6.39 20.13
N LEU A 258 10.29 -7.65 19.73
CA LEU A 258 9.70 -8.23 18.53
C LEU A 258 8.19 -7.90 18.46
N GLY A 259 7.75 -7.38 17.31
CA GLY A 259 6.35 -7.03 17.06
C GLY A 259 5.91 -5.67 17.63
N GLN A 260 6.79 -4.96 18.34
CA GLN A 260 6.49 -3.61 18.84
C GLN A 260 6.47 -2.59 17.68
N PHE A 261 5.45 -1.74 17.66
CA PHE A 261 5.43 -0.55 16.80
C PHE A 261 6.39 0.49 17.35
N LEU A 262 7.24 1.04 16.49
CA LEU A 262 8.24 2.01 16.92
C LEU A 262 7.63 3.41 17.02
N THR A 263 8.07 4.13 18.04
CA THR A 263 7.72 5.53 18.33
C THR A 263 8.97 6.39 18.40
N HIS A 264 8.81 7.71 18.48
CA HIS A 264 9.92 8.65 18.67
C HIS A 264 10.67 8.47 20.02
N ASP A 265 10.03 7.83 21.00
CA ASP A 265 10.66 7.49 22.29
C ASP A 265 11.53 6.23 22.20
N ASP A 266 11.29 5.37 21.21
CA ASP A 266 12.04 4.14 21.00
C ASP A 266 13.38 4.38 20.30
N VAL A 267 13.44 5.36 19.40
CA VAL A 267 14.60 5.55 18.51
C VAL A 267 15.02 7.00 18.36
N GLU A 268 16.30 7.19 18.07
CA GLU A 268 16.86 8.43 17.54
C GLU A 268 16.94 8.32 16.01
N LEU A 269 16.20 9.19 15.31
CA LEU A 269 16.16 9.24 13.85
C LEU A 269 17.25 10.16 13.29
N ASP A 270 17.76 9.85 12.10
CA ASP A 270 18.75 10.69 11.43
C ASP A 270 18.08 11.87 10.71
N SER A 271 18.10 13.02 11.38
CA SER A 271 17.54 14.28 10.87
C SER A 271 18.30 14.88 9.67
N ASN A 272 19.47 14.33 9.31
CA ASN A 272 20.22 14.79 8.15
C ASN A 272 19.68 14.23 6.84
N THR A 273 18.93 13.13 6.88
CA THR A 273 18.41 12.49 5.68
C THR A 273 17.40 13.39 4.97
N THR A 274 17.38 13.30 3.64
CA THR A 274 16.41 14.04 2.81
C THR A 274 14.98 13.65 3.14
N VAL A 275 14.73 12.36 3.38
CA VAL A 275 13.39 11.86 3.73
C VAL A 275 12.89 12.47 5.05
N TRP A 276 13.74 12.56 6.07
CA TRP A 276 13.37 13.19 7.34
C TRP A 276 13.02 14.67 7.15
N LYS A 277 13.85 15.41 6.40
CA LYS A 277 13.62 16.84 6.12
C LYS A 277 12.32 17.06 5.37
N LEU A 278 12.06 16.27 4.32
CA LEU A 278 10.82 16.36 3.54
C LEU A 278 9.59 15.96 4.36
N ARG A 279 9.70 14.94 5.22
CA ARG A 279 8.62 14.55 6.12
C ARG A 279 8.34 15.64 7.16
N SER A 280 9.37 16.19 7.78
CA SER A 280 9.22 17.32 8.72
C SER A 280 8.51 18.50 8.06
N LEU A 281 8.86 18.86 6.82
CA LEU A 281 8.15 19.89 6.06
C LEU A 281 6.69 19.51 5.78
N GLN A 282 6.42 18.23 5.44
CA GLN A 282 5.06 17.73 5.23
C GLN A 282 4.21 17.85 6.50
N ASP A 283 4.75 17.47 7.66
CA ASP A 283 4.04 17.54 8.94
C ASP A 283 3.71 19.01 9.32
N HIS A 284 4.60 19.96 9.01
CA HIS A 284 4.33 21.39 9.18
C HIS A 284 3.25 21.92 8.22
N LEU A 285 3.20 21.41 6.99
CA LEU A 285 2.21 21.84 5.99
C LEU A 285 0.79 21.32 6.28
N PHE A 286 0.67 20.23 7.03
CA PHE A 286 -0.59 19.56 7.34
C PHE A 286 -0.86 19.51 8.84
N GLN A 287 -0.56 20.62 9.55
CA GLN A 287 -0.92 20.82 10.95
C GLN A 287 -2.45 20.87 11.10
N SER A 288 -3.06 19.70 11.21
CA SER A 288 -4.44 19.48 11.64
C SER A 288 -4.49 18.24 12.52
#